data_AF-A0A6I3KNK9-F1
#
_entry.id   AF-A0A6I3KNK9-F1
#
_cell.length_a   1.000
_cell.length_b   1.000
_cell.length_c   1.000
_cell.angle_alpha   90.00
_cell.angle_beta   90.00
_cell.angle_gamma   90.00
#
_symmetry.space_group_name_H-M   'P 1'
#
loop_
_entity.id
_entity.type
_entity.pdbx_description
1 polymer ?
#
loop_
_entity_poly.entity_id
_entity_poly.type
_entity_poly.pdbx_seq_one_letter_code
_entity_poly.pdbx_strand_id
1 'polypeptide(L)'
;MMFRCLALIAAVALLAPATYAAEEWWMVHRTEEGAQCGPPLEADGVVLTPGEILKRFDECKLMDETPSLDLKNVMVNCEGNLNSVFIFSKTKEGCEAIKPQ
;
A
#
# COMPACT_ATOMS: atom_id res chain seq x y z
N MET A 1 4.97 40.40 42.00
CA MET A 1 3.89 39.76 41.21
C MET A 1 3.96 40.35 39.81
N MET A 2 4.14 39.64 38.70
CA MET A 2 3.87 38.24 38.38
C MET A 2 5.00 37.67 37.51
N PHE A 3 5.44 36.46 37.85
CA PHE A 3 6.17 35.58 36.95
C PHE A 3 5.24 35.19 35.80
N ARG A 4 5.61 35.49 34.56
CA ARG A 4 4.98 34.90 33.37
C ARG A 4 5.96 33.89 32.76
N CYS A 5 5.92 32.67 33.29
CA CYS A 5 6.45 31.50 32.60
C CYS A 5 5.60 31.25 31.36
N LEU A 6 6.05 31.72 30.19
CA LEU A 6 5.53 31.22 28.92
C LEU A 6 6.21 29.88 28.63
N ALA A 7 5.41 28.83 28.75
CA ALA A 7 5.82 27.45 28.54
C ALA A 7 6.26 27.23 27.08
N LEU A 8 7.52 26.79 26.94
CA LEU A 8 7.99 25.99 25.82
C LEU A 8 7.28 24.64 25.85
N ILE A 9 6.50 24.32 24.82
CA ILE A 9 6.28 22.92 24.43
C ILE A 9 6.58 22.82 22.94
N ALA A 10 7.63 22.07 22.66
CA ALA A 10 8.16 21.77 21.35
C ALA A 10 7.08 21.13 20.47
N ALA A 11 6.71 21.81 19.39
CA ALA A 11 6.06 21.15 18.27
C ALA A 11 7.12 20.29 17.58
N VAL A 12 7.22 19.03 18.02
CA VAL A 12 7.86 17.96 17.25
C VAL A 12 6.96 17.71 16.04
N ALA A 13 7.09 18.57 15.03
CA ALA A 13 6.55 18.31 13.71
C ALA A 13 7.46 17.24 13.08
N LEU A 14 7.06 16.00 13.34
CA LEU A 14 7.24 14.81 12.51
C LEU A 14 8.24 15.01 11.37
N LEU A 15 9.44 14.46 11.58
CA LEU A 15 10.28 13.97 10.50
C LEU A 15 9.37 13.19 9.54
N ALA A 16 9.01 13.79 8.40
CA ALA A 16 8.52 13.03 7.28
C ALA A 16 9.70 12.15 6.85
N PRO A 17 9.67 10.83 7.03
CA PRO A 17 10.64 10.00 6.33
C PRO A 17 10.40 10.26 4.85
N ALA A 18 11.48 10.63 4.16
CA ALA A 18 11.50 10.85 2.73
C ALA A 18 10.69 9.74 2.05
N THR A 19 9.54 10.12 1.49
CA THR A 19 8.77 9.24 0.61
C THR A 19 9.65 8.98 -0.59
N TYR A 20 10.39 7.88 -0.53
CA TYR A 20 10.95 7.24 -1.71
C TYR A 20 9.79 7.23 -2.71
N ALA A 21 9.98 7.87 -3.85
CA ALA A 21 9.05 7.87 -4.95
C ALA A 21 9.00 6.45 -5.57
N ALA A 22 8.56 5.47 -4.78
CA ALA A 22 7.91 4.30 -5.30
C ALA A 22 6.68 4.83 -6.05
N GLU A 23 6.43 4.33 -7.26
CA GLU A 23 5.17 4.59 -7.95
C GLU A 23 4.01 4.48 -6.95
N GLU A 24 3.11 5.45 -6.96
CA GLU A 24 2.06 5.59 -5.94
C GLU A 24 1.01 4.47 -6.13
N TRP A 25 1.34 3.29 -5.62
CA TRP A 25 0.47 2.13 -5.63
C TRP A 25 -0.49 2.19 -4.44
N TRP A 26 -1.76 1.95 -4.72
CA TRP A 26 -2.83 1.80 -3.75
C TRP A 26 -3.27 0.35 -3.73
N MET A 27 -3.41 -0.26 -2.56
CA MET A 27 -3.79 -1.65 -2.40
C MET A 27 -5.20 -1.75 -1.80
N VAL A 28 -5.98 -2.70 -2.31
CA VAL A 28 -7.24 -3.12 -1.68
C VAL A 28 -6.93 -4.05 -0.51
N HIS A 29 -7.20 -3.59 0.70
CA HIS A 29 -7.14 -4.38 1.93
C HIS A 29 -8.53 -4.94 2.23
N ARG A 30 -8.65 -6.25 2.39
CA ARG A 30 -9.90 -6.87 2.87
C ARG A 30 -9.82 -6.96 4.40
N THR A 31 -10.66 -6.19 5.09
CA THR A 31 -10.82 -6.21 6.55
C THR A 31 -12.18 -6.77 6.93
N GLU A 32 -12.44 -6.94 8.22
CA GLU A 32 -13.76 -7.35 8.73
C GLU A 32 -14.88 -6.34 8.38
N GLU A 33 -14.52 -5.08 8.15
CA GLU A 33 -15.43 -4.00 7.78
C GLU A 33 -15.68 -3.90 6.26
N GLY A 34 -14.94 -4.67 5.46
CA GLY A 34 -15.05 -4.73 4.00
C GLY A 34 -13.74 -4.42 3.28
N ALA A 35 -13.84 -4.13 1.98
CA ALA A 35 -12.70 -3.72 1.18
C ALA A 35 -12.38 -2.23 1.42
N GLN A 36 -11.15 -1.95 1.86
CA GLN A 36 -10.64 -0.60 2.11
C GLN A 36 -9.39 -0.35 1.28
N CYS A 37 -9.25 0.86 0.76
CA CYS A 37 -8.07 1.26 0.00
C CYS A 37 -7.06 1.97 0.88
N GLY A 38 -5.82 1.50 0.79
CA GLY A 38 -4.73 2.01 1.61
C GLY A 38 -3.37 1.86 0.93
N PRO A 39 -2.31 2.31 1.61
CA PRO A 39 -0.95 2.07 1.15
C PRO A 39 -0.66 0.56 1.06
N PRO A 40 0.27 0.12 0.20
CA PRO A 40 0.68 -1.28 0.14
C PRO A 40 1.28 -1.73 1.47
N LEU A 41 1.24 -3.04 1.72
CA LEU A 41 1.84 -3.64 2.90
C LEU A 41 3.35 -3.41 2.92
N GLU A 42 3.93 -3.26 4.10
CA GLU A 42 5.38 -3.23 4.30
C GLU A 42 5.83 -4.52 4.99
N ALA A 43 6.86 -5.16 4.45
CA ALA A 43 7.46 -6.36 5.04
C ALA A 43 8.99 -6.27 4.97
N ASP A 44 9.63 -6.44 6.13
CA ASP A 44 11.09 -6.28 6.31
C ASP A 44 11.62 -4.92 5.85
N GLY A 45 10.86 -3.85 6.10
CA GLY A 45 11.22 -2.48 5.71
C GLY A 45 11.11 -2.19 4.21
N VAL A 46 10.48 -3.08 3.44
CA VAL A 46 10.23 -2.90 2.00
C VAL A 46 8.73 -2.85 1.73
N VAL A 47 8.30 -1.83 0.98
CA VAL A 47 6.91 -1.70 0.53
C VAL A 47 6.64 -2.75 -0.56
N LEU A 48 5.66 -3.60 -0.32
CA LEU A 48 5.24 -4.69 -1.19
C LEU A 48 4.35 -4.15 -2.33
N THR A 49 4.98 -3.48 -3.30
CA THR A 49 4.36 -3.13 -4.58
C THR A 49 4.16 -4.40 -5.44
N PRO A 50 3.34 -4.36 -6.51
CA PRO A 50 3.17 -5.50 -7.40
C PRO A 50 4.50 -6.06 -7.91
N GLY A 51 5.42 -5.17 -8.34
CA GLY A 51 6.73 -5.56 -8.84
C GLY A 51 7.61 -6.22 -7.78
N GLU A 52 7.60 -5.71 -6.55
CA GLU A 52 8.36 -6.30 -5.45
C GLU A 52 7.80 -7.65 -5.02
N ILE A 53 6.47 -7.83 -5.01
CA ILE A 53 5.85 -9.13 -4.73
C ILE A 53 6.29 -10.16 -5.77
N LEU A 54 6.16 -9.84 -7.07
CA LEU A 54 6.54 -10.75 -8.15
C LEU A 54 8.03 -11.10 -8.16
N LYS A 55 8.89 -10.22 -7.62
CA LYS A 55 10.33 -10.45 -7.51
C LYS A 55 10.71 -11.30 -6.30
N ARG A 56 9.95 -11.17 -5.20
CA ARG A 56 10.29 -11.77 -3.90
C ARG A 56 9.64 -13.13 -3.67
N PHE A 57 8.50 -13.36 -4.32
CA PHE A 57 7.69 -14.57 -4.17
C PHE A 57 7.50 -15.23 -5.55
N ASP A 58 8.20 -16.34 -5.78
CA ASP A 58 8.13 -17.09 -7.05
C ASP A 58 6.74 -17.71 -7.28
N GLU A 59 5.96 -17.91 -6.20
CA GLU A 59 4.58 -18.37 -6.26
C GLU A 59 3.57 -17.30 -6.72
N CYS A 60 4.00 -16.04 -6.81
CA CYS A 60 3.14 -14.93 -7.18
C CYS A 60 3.25 -14.60 -8.67
N LYS A 61 2.10 -14.45 -9.34
CA LYS A 61 2.01 -14.13 -10.77
C LYS A 61 0.94 -13.10 -11.02
N LEU A 62 1.10 -12.35 -12.12
CA LEU A 62 0.02 -11.53 -12.65
C LEU A 62 -1.12 -12.42 -13.14
N MET A 63 -2.35 -11.99 -12.87
CA MET A 63 -3.54 -12.66 -13.43
C MET A 63 -3.70 -12.34 -14.91
N ASP A 64 -4.36 -13.24 -15.65
CA ASP A 64 -4.62 -13.09 -17.08
C ASP A 64 -5.43 -11.83 -17.40
N GLU A 65 -6.30 -11.38 -16.49
CA GLU A 65 -7.06 -10.14 -16.60
C GLU A 65 -6.20 -8.88 -16.49
N THR A 66 -5.05 -8.96 -15.81
CA THR A 66 -4.12 -7.85 -15.62
C THR A 66 -2.68 -8.27 -15.94
N PRO A 67 -2.35 -8.55 -17.21
CA PRO A 67 -1.10 -9.21 -17.61
C PRO A 67 0.14 -8.29 -17.59
N SER A 68 0.00 -7.02 -17.19
CA SER A 68 1.10 -6.06 -17.15
C SER A 68 1.01 -5.12 -15.93
N LEU A 69 2.18 -4.71 -15.43
CA LEU A 69 2.36 -3.69 -14.40
C LEU A 69 2.08 -2.25 -14.89
N ASP A 70 2.00 -2.05 -16.20
CA ASP A 70 1.69 -0.74 -16.80
C ASP A 70 0.19 -0.40 -16.70
N LEU A 71 -0.63 -1.38 -16.34
CA LEU A 71 -2.07 -1.21 -16.21
C LEU A 71 -2.41 -0.33 -15.01
N LYS A 72 -3.55 0.38 -15.12
CA LYS A 72 -4.07 1.20 -14.02
C LYS A 72 -4.36 0.36 -12.79
N ASN A 73 -4.90 -0.85 -12.99
CA ASN A 73 -5.18 -1.81 -11.94
C ASN A 73 -4.43 -3.10 -12.24
N VAL A 74 -3.83 -3.67 -11.20
CA VAL A 74 -2.99 -4.87 -11.29
C VAL A 74 -3.42 -5.86 -10.23
N MET A 75 -3.61 -7.11 -10.63
CA MET A 75 -3.95 -8.22 -9.74
C MET A 75 -2.78 -9.20 -9.73
N VAL A 76 -2.27 -9.47 -8.53
CA VAL A 76 -1.21 -10.44 -8.28
C VAL A 76 -1.83 -11.61 -7.52
N ASN A 77 -1.88 -12.77 -8.16
CA ASN A 77 -2.32 -14.01 -7.54
C ASN A 77 -1.11 -14.76 -6.99
N CYS A 78 -1.10 -15.04 -5.69
CA CYS A 78 -0.07 -15.81 -5.02
C CYS A 78 -0.65 -17.15 -4.56
N GLU A 79 -0.14 -18.24 -5.11
CA GLU A 79 -0.58 -19.59 -4.76
C GLU A 79 0.26 -20.17 -3.60
N GLY A 80 -0.05 -21.37 -3.12
CA GLY A 80 0.78 -22.07 -2.13
C GLY A 80 0.68 -21.49 -0.72
N ASN A 81 1.79 -20.97 -0.18
CA ASN A 81 1.88 -20.53 1.22
C ASN A 81 1.10 -19.25 1.50
N LEU A 82 1.14 -18.29 0.57
CA LEU A 82 0.41 -17.02 0.71
C LEU A 82 -1.08 -17.20 0.38
N ASN A 83 -1.40 -18.03 -0.61
CA ASN A 83 -2.76 -18.36 -1.05
C ASN A 83 -3.72 -17.15 -1.04
N SER A 84 -3.29 -16.05 -1.65
CA SER A 84 -3.92 -14.74 -1.57
C SER A 84 -3.84 -14.01 -2.90
N VAL A 85 -4.87 -13.21 -3.20
CA VAL A 85 -4.88 -12.31 -4.35
C VAL A 85 -4.75 -10.88 -3.86
N PHE A 86 -3.70 -10.19 -4.29
CA PHE A 86 -3.46 -8.78 -4.01
C PHE A 86 -3.94 -7.94 -5.20
N ILE A 87 -4.72 -6.90 -4.91
CA ILE A 87 -5.26 -6.01 -5.93
C ILE A 87 -4.70 -4.61 -5.70
N PHE A 88 -4.14 -4.04 -6.75
CA PHE A 88 -3.46 -2.76 -6.74
C PHE A 88 -4.04 -1.81 -7.78
N SER A 89 -3.92 -0.51 -7.51
CA SER A 89 -4.22 0.56 -8.45
C SER A 89 -3.15 1.64 -8.42
N LYS A 90 -2.89 2.29 -9.54
CA LYS A 90 -2.01 3.48 -9.61
C LYS A 90 -2.66 4.76 -9.07
N THR A 91 -3.95 4.74 -8.73
CA THR A 91 -4.64 5.89 -8.12
C THR A 91 -5.55 5.44 -6.98
N LYS A 92 -5.74 6.32 -5.99
CA LYS A 92 -6.62 6.06 -4.85
C LYS A 92 -8.06 5.81 -5.28
N GLU A 93 -8.58 6.64 -6.16
CA GLU A 93 -9.95 6.53 -6.67
C GLU A 93 -10.12 5.25 -7.51
N GLY A 94 -9.06 4.86 -8.22
CA GLY A 94 -9.01 3.60 -8.97
C GLY A 94 -9.13 2.40 -8.05
N CYS A 95 -8.43 2.44 -6.91
CA CYS A 95 -8.56 1.43 -5.87
C CYS A 95 -9.96 1.43 -5.26
N GLU A 96 -10.49 2.59 -4.83
CA GLU A 96 -11.78 2.70 -4.15
C GLU A 96 -12.96 2.26 -5.05
N ALA A 97 -12.81 2.39 -6.37
CA ALA A 97 -13.78 1.93 -7.35
C ALA A 97 -13.83 0.39 -7.51
N ILE A 98 -12.83 -0.34 -6.99
CA ILE A 98 -12.79 -1.80 -7.03
C ILE A 98 -13.78 -2.31 -5.98
N LYS A 99 -14.97 -2.64 -6.44
CA LYS A 99 -16.01 -3.20 -5.56
C LYS A 99 -15.57 -4.58 -5.06
N PRO A 100 -15.75 -4.88 -3.77
CA PRO A 100 -15.63 -6.25 -3.31
C PRO A 100 -16.66 -7.10 -4.08
N GLN A 101 -16.17 -8.12 -4.79
CA GLN A 101 -16.99 -9.25 -5.21
C GLN A 101 -17.27 -10.14 -4.00
#